data_AF-A0A9Q1I1N3-F1
#
_entry.id   AF-A0A9Q1I1N3-F1
#
_cell.length_a   1.000
_cell.length_b   1.000
_cell.length_c   1.000
_cell.angle_alpha   90.00
_cell.angle_beta   90.00
_cell.angle_gamma   90.00
#
_symmetry.space_group_name_H-M   'P 1'
#
loop_
_entity.id
_entity.type
_entity.pdbx_description
1 polymer ?
#
loop_
_entity_poly.entity_id
_entity_poly.type
_entity_poly.pdbx_seq_one_letter_code
_entity_poly.pdbx_strand_id
1 'polypeptide(L)'
;MQTKKEVRDSTYTFASRPRALQNRSKYREPAAEPNDDGGIPVNIMYDRRVVRGNTYAQNILPLTAQTDPVELQKQQEARRKAIARRRAKAQFRSRTPEAVEGRQHMDVQTELYLEELSDRVEESNVECQTDAFLDKPPSPLFIPAKTGRDVATQIEEGELFDFDLEVRPLLETLVGKTVEQSLLEVMEEEELASLRKQQRAYEELHALELVEVQRLEERERRHRQEKERRLRQQREVLQKERETVEKMAARAFAQQYLVDLLPSVYTTLRDHGYFYDPVERDVETGFLPWVMTQVTGNLEKRGVARAVMDMLIRHVTQRKSQFYQQMAAESSEPS
;
A
#
# COMPACT_ATOMS: atom_id res chain seq x y z
N MET A 1 -20.57 -37.49 -18.70
CA MET A 1 -19.49 -36.48 -18.72
C MET A 1 -18.32 -36.99 -17.89
N GLN A 2 -17.15 -37.06 -18.51
CA GLN A 2 -15.90 -37.52 -17.90
C GLN A 2 -15.39 -36.48 -16.90
N THR A 3 -14.93 -36.93 -15.73
CA THR A 3 -13.79 -36.30 -15.05
C THR A 3 -12.83 -37.40 -14.56
N LYS A 4 -11.60 -37.30 -15.07
CA LYS A 4 -10.47 -38.20 -14.85
C LYS A 4 -9.68 -37.76 -13.62
N LYS A 5 -9.22 -38.76 -12.85
CA LYS A 5 -7.96 -38.92 -12.09
C LYS A 5 -7.40 -37.74 -11.27
N GLU A 6 -7.00 -38.06 -10.04
CA GLU A 6 -5.57 -38.05 -9.69
C GLU A 6 -5.24 -39.18 -8.69
N VAL A 7 -4.40 -40.12 -9.11
CA VAL A 7 -3.70 -41.08 -8.25
C VAL A 7 -2.35 -40.45 -7.97
N ARG A 8 -2.06 -40.12 -6.71
CA ARG A 8 -0.73 -39.68 -6.29
C ARG A 8 0.11 -40.92 -5.97
N ASP A 9 0.97 -41.32 -6.89
CA ASP A 9 2.12 -42.18 -6.59
C ASP A 9 3.10 -41.36 -5.74
N SER A 10 3.09 -41.55 -4.42
CA SER A 10 4.09 -40.99 -3.53
C SER A 10 5.35 -41.85 -3.57
N THR A 11 6.25 -41.57 -4.52
CA THR A 11 7.59 -42.14 -4.55
C THR A 11 8.38 -41.64 -3.34
N TYR A 12 8.63 -42.51 -2.35
CA TYR A 12 9.40 -42.19 -1.15
C TYR A 12 10.84 -41.79 -1.51
N THR A 13 11.21 -40.53 -1.31
CA THR A 13 12.55 -40.00 -1.54
C THR A 13 13.23 -39.73 -0.20
N PHE A 14 14.26 -40.51 0.11
CA PHE A 14 15.07 -40.38 1.33
C PHE A 14 16.34 -39.58 1.02
N ALA A 15 16.55 -38.47 1.73
CA ALA A 15 17.78 -37.68 1.65
C ALA A 15 18.32 -37.44 3.07
N SER A 16 19.55 -37.87 3.33
CA SER A 16 20.31 -37.55 4.54
C SER A 16 21.54 -36.72 4.17
N ARG A 17 21.90 -35.73 5.00
CA ARG A 17 23.13 -34.95 4.80
C ARG A 17 24.35 -35.83 5.14
N PRO A 18 25.45 -35.78 4.35
CA PRO A 18 26.62 -36.60 4.60
C PRO A 18 27.28 -36.19 5.93
N ARG A 19 27.47 -37.15 6.84
CA ARG A 19 28.19 -36.98 8.11
C ARG A 19 29.55 -37.67 8.00
N ALA A 20 30.62 -36.97 8.35
CA ALA A 20 31.97 -37.51 8.27
C ALA A 20 32.18 -38.67 9.26
N LEU A 21 32.88 -39.72 8.81
CA LEU A 21 33.25 -40.88 9.63
C LEU A 21 34.35 -40.47 10.63
N GLN A 22 34.09 -40.62 11.93
CA GLN A 22 35.14 -40.44 12.94
C GLN A 22 36.05 -41.68 13.01
N ASN A 23 37.37 -41.43 13.04
CA ASN A 23 38.39 -42.47 13.14
C ASN A 23 38.36 -43.12 14.54
N ARG A 24 38.15 -44.44 14.58
CA ARG A 24 38.34 -45.25 15.79
C ARG A 24 39.83 -45.52 16.02
N SER A 25 40.32 -45.25 17.21
CA SER A 25 41.63 -45.69 17.67
C SER A 25 41.68 -47.21 17.80
N LYS A 26 42.84 -47.79 17.46
CA LYS A 26 43.17 -49.20 17.71
C LYS A 26 43.94 -49.25 19.03
N TYR A 27 43.49 -50.12 19.94
CA TYR A 27 44.13 -50.53 21.19
C TYR A 27 43.81 -49.76 22.49
N ARG A 28 43.97 -50.52 23.59
CA ARG A 28 43.29 -50.52 24.90
C ARG A 28 43.97 -49.61 25.92
N GLU A 29 43.21 -48.70 26.56
CA GLU A 29 43.26 -48.30 27.98
C GLU A 29 42.18 -47.22 28.33
N PRO A 30 41.88 -46.94 29.61
CA PRO A 30 40.50 -46.93 30.12
C PRO A 30 39.82 -45.56 30.20
N ALA A 31 38.48 -45.63 30.21
CA ALA A 31 37.46 -44.64 30.54
C ALA A 31 37.93 -43.23 30.98
N ALA A 32 37.88 -42.29 30.02
CA ALA A 32 37.58 -40.89 30.27
C ALA A 32 36.39 -40.50 29.39
N GLU A 33 35.44 -39.79 29.97
CA GLU A 33 34.13 -39.50 29.38
C GLU A 33 34.22 -38.69 28.08
N PRO A 34 33.55 -39.12 27.00
CA PRO A 34 33.23 -38.22 25.92
C PRO A 34 31.94 -37.48 26.27
N ASN A 35 32.08 -36.20 26.59
CA ASN A 35 31.14 -35.22 26.06
C ASN A 35 31.06 -35.42 24.55
N ASP A 36 29.90 -35.81 24.03
CA ASP A 36 29.50 -35.34 22.71
C ASP A 36 27.98 -35.41 22.57
N ASP A 37 27.47 -34.41 21.85
CA ASP A 37 26.13 -34.32 21.26
C ASP A 37 25.95 -35.41 20.19
N GLY A 38 26.01 -36.66 20.65
CA GLY A 38 25.92 -37.88 19.88
C GLY A 38 24.55 -38.48 20.09
N GLY A 39 23.64 -38.20 19.15
CA GLY A 39 22.24 -38.62 19.15
C GLY A 39 21.97 -39.93 19.90
N ILE A 40 21.02 -39.84 20.84
CA ILE A 40 20.47 -40.93 21.65
C ILE A 40 20.44 -42.20 20.80
N PRO A 41 21.10 -43.30 21.20
CA PRO A 41 21.07 -44.53 20.43
C PRO A 41 19.61 -44.98 20.32
N VAL A 42 19.02 -44.79 19.13
CA VAL A 42 17.66 -45.24 18.86
C VAL A 42 17.70 -46.74 18.97
N ASN A 43 17.08 -47.26 20.04
CA ASN A 43 17.05 -48.68 20.29
C ASN A 43 16.22 -49.33 19.17
N ILE A 44 16.93 -49.91 18.20
CA ILE A 44 16.38 -50.68 17.07
C ILE A 44 15.42 -51.76 17.60
N MET A 45 15.60 -52.14 18.87
CA MET A 45 14.58 -52.56 19.86
C MET A 45 13.12 -52.48 19.39
N TYR A 46 12.72 -51.22 19.21
CA TYR A 46 11.33 -50.80 19.13
C TYR A 46 10.97 -50.22 17.75
N ASP A 47 11.89 -50.30 16.79
CA ASP A 47 11.61 -49.86 15.42
C ASP A 47 10.69 -50.86 14.73
N ARG A 48 9.48 -50.41 14.41
CA ARG A 48 8.43 -51.20 13.75
C ARG A 48 8.82 -51.66 12.34
N ARG A 49 9.86 -51.07 11.74
CA ARG A 49 10.40 -51.49 10.43
C ARG A 49 11.29 -52.73 10.52
N VAL A 50 11.81 -53.04 11.70
CA VAL A 50 12.76 -54.13 11.89
C VAL A 50 12.01 -55.37 12.33
N VAL A 51 11.81 -56.29 11.37
CA VAL A 51 11.16 -57.59 11.61
C VAL A 51 12.12 -58.50 12.36
N ARG A 52 11.71 -58.93 13.55
CA ARG A 52 12.51 -59.78 14.45
C ARG A 52 11.92 -61.17 14.47
N GLY A 53 12.62 -62.13 13.89
CA GLY A 53 12.19 -63.53 13.82
C GLY A 53 12.71 -64.22 12.56
N ASN A 54 12.47 -65.53 12.47
CA ASN A 54 12.87 -66.34 11.33
C ASN A 54 12.01 -65.99 10.11
N THR A 55 12.62 -65.51 9.02
CA THR A 55 11.93 -65.00 7.82
C THR A 55 11.33 -66.09 6.93
N TYR A 56 11.60 -67.36 7.22
CA TYR A 56 11.11 -68.51 6.44
C TYR A 56 9.62 -68.83 6.61
N ALA A 57 8.93 -68.26 7.60
CA ALA A 57 7.49 -68.48 7.83
C ALA A 57 6.60 -67.32 7.40
N GLN A 58 7.12 -66.35 6.62
CA GLN A 58 6.24 -65.40 5.94
C GLN A 58 5.62 -66.08 4.72
N ASN A 59 4.33 -66.40 4.84
CA ASN A 59 3.50 -66.64 3.67
C ASN A 59 3.43 -65.35 2.86
N ILE A 60 4.38 -65.15 1.95
CA ILE A 60 4.31 -64.12 0.92
C ILE A 60 3.28 -64.61 -0.09
N LEU A 61 2.01 -64.34 0.18
CA LEU A 61 0.97 -64.53 -0.83
C LEU A 61 1.27 -63.54 -1.97
N PRO A 62 1.32 -63.99 -3.24
CA PRO A 62 1.53 -63.10 -4.37
C PRO A 62 0.41 -62.05 -4.42
N LEU A 63 0.77 -60.81 -4.81
CA LEU A 63 -0.08 -59.60 -4.82
C LEU A 63 -1.35 -59.69 -5.70
N THR A 64 -1.64 -60.86 -6.29
CA THR A 64 -2.77 -61.14 -7.18
C THR A 64 -3.70 -62.25 -6.68
N ALA A 65 -3.43 -62.87 -5.53
CA ALA A 65 -4.34 -63.84 -4.93
C ALA A 65 -5.46 -63.11 -4.17
N GLN A 66 -6.67 -63.07 -4.73
CA GLN A 66 -7.84 -62.67 -3.97
C GLN A 66 -8.06 -63.72 -2.87
N THR A 67 -7.89 -63.32 -1.61
CA THR A 67 -8.16 -64.17 -0.45
C THR A 67 -9.65 -64.43 -0.36
N ASP A 68 -10.04 -65.70 -0.27
CA ASP A 68 -11.45 -66.10 -0.15
C ASP A 68 -12.15 -65.36 1.01
N PRO A 69 -13.37 -64.83 0.80
CA PRO A 69 -14.07 -64.01 1.80
C PRO A 69 -14.32 -64.76 3.11
N VAL A 70 -14.34 -66.10 3.07
CA VAL A 70 -14.52 -66.99 4.23
C VAL A 70 -13.28 -67.00 5.14
N GLU A 71 -12.06 -66.95 4.59
CA GLU A 71 -10.84 -66.94 5.40
C GLU A 71 -10.61 -65.59 6.09
N LEU A 72 -10.98 -64.49 5.43
CA LEU A 72 -10.92 -63.15 6.03
C LEU A 72 -11.89 -63.02 7.20
N GLN A 73 -13.10 -63.57 7.06
CA GLN A 73 -14.10 -63.57 8.13
C GLN A 73 -13.65 -64.42 9.32
N LYS A 74 -13.04 -65.59 9.07
CA LYS A 74 -12.48 -66.48 10.10
C LYS A 74 -11.29 -65.85 10.83
N GLN A 75 -10.44 -65.09 10.14
CA GLN A 75 -9.37 -64.32 10.78
C GLN A 75 -9.92 -63.16 11.63
N GLN A 76 -10.93 -62.43 11.15
CA GLN A 76 -11.56 -61.36 11.94
C GLN A 76 -12.28 -61.90 13.17
N GLU A 77 -12.94 -63.05 13.06
CA GLU A 77 -13.58 -63.73 14.18
C GLU A 77 -12.54 -64.27 15.17
N ALA A 78 -11.45 -64.89 14.70
CA ALA A 78 -10.34 -65.31 15.55
C ALA A 78 -9.69 -64.13 16.28
N ARG A 79 -9.55 -62.97 15.60
CA ARG A 79 -9.01 -61.75 16.20
C ARG A 79 -9.97 -61.16 17.23
N ARG A 80 -11.29 -61.14 16.97
CA ARG A 80 -12.32 -60.74 17.95
C ARG A 80 -12.33 -61.68 19.16
N LYS A 81 -12.28 -63.00 18.93
CA LYS A 81 -12.24 -64.01 20.00
C LYS A 81 -10.96 -63.89 20.83
N ALA A 82 -9.81 -63.60 20.22
CA ALA A 82 -8.55 -63.36 20.93
C ALA A 82 -8.61 -62.08 21.80
N ILE A 83 -9.19 -60.99 21.28
CA ILE A 83 -9.37 -59.74 22.05
C ILE A 83 -10.36 -59.95 23.20
N ALA A 84 -11.47 -60.66 22.97
CA ALA A 84 -12.45 -61.00 24.00
C ALA A 84 -11.83 -61.89 25.08
N ARG A 85 -11.03 -62.90 24.70
CA ARG A 85 -10.31 -63.78 25.64
C ARG A 85 -9.25 -63.01 26.44
N ARG A 86 -8.58 -62.01 25.83
CA ARG A 86 -7.65 -61.11 26.53
C ARG A 86 -8.36 -60.17 27.50
N ARG A 87 -9.54 -59.64 27.15
CA ARG A 87 -10.39 -58.85 28.06
C ARG A 87 -10.94 -59.70 29.21
N ALA A 88 -11.45 -60.89 28.93
CA ALA A 88 -11.91 -61.83 29.95
C ALA A 88 -10.77 -62.23 30.89
N LYS A 89 -9.57 -62.53 30.36
CA LYS A 89 -8.38 -62.84 31.19
C LYS A 89 -7.92 -61.63 32.02
N ALA A 90 -8.14 -60.41 31.56
CA ALA A 90 -7.88 -59.19 32.34
C ALA A 90 -8.94 -58.96 33.44
N GLN A 91 -10.20 -59.32 33.20
CA GLN A 91 -11.28 -59.26 34.20
C GLN A 91 -11.22 -60.40 35.24
N PHE A 92 -10.64 -61.54 34.88
CA PHE A 92 -10.33 -62.66 35.78
C PHE A 92 -8.95 -62.57 36.42
N ARG A 93 -8.23 -61.43 36.31
CA ARG A 93 -7.06 -61.20 37.16
C ARG A 93 -7.54 -61.01 38.59
N SER A 94 -7.39 -62.06 39.37
CA SER A 94 -7.50 -62.05 40.82
C SER A 94 -6.66 -60.90 41.39
N ARG A 95 -7.17 -60.33 42.47
CA ARG A 95 -6.72 -59.11 43.15
C ARG A 95 -5.37 -59.27 43.87
N THR A 96 -4.49 -60.14 43.40
CA THR A 96 -3.14 -60.31 43.92
C THR A 96 -2.20 -59.33 43.22
N PRO A 97 -1.44 -58.52 43.97
CA PRO A 97 -0.49 -57.57 43.39
C PRO A 97 0.63 -58.29 42.62
N GLU A 98 1.19 -57.62 41.61
CA GLU A 98 2.28 -58.18 40.80
C GLU A 98 3.54 -58.45 41.65
N ALA A 99 4.33 -59.45 41.23
CA ALA A 99 5.56 -59.83 41.91
C ALA A 99 6.60 -58.70 41.86
N VAL A 100 7.23 -58.41 42.99
CA VAL A 100 8.36 -57.47 43.07
C VAL A 100 9.48 -57.94 42.15
N GLU A 101 10.08 -57.01 41.39
CA GLU A 101 11.13 -57.32 40.41
C GLU A 101 12.25 -58.16 41.04
N GLY A 102 12.56 -59.30 40.41
CA GLY A 102 13.58 -60.24 40.88
C GLY A 102 13.08 -61.40 41.75
N ARG A 103 11.77 -61.50 42.05
CA ARG A 103 11.18 -62.65 42.75
C ARG A 103 10.04 -63.29 41.96
N GLN A 104 9.96 -64.61 41.98
CA GLN A 104 8.84 -65.37 41.38
C GLN A 104 7.89 -65.80 42.47
N HIS A 105 6.58 -65.62 42.26
CA HIS A 105 5.56 -66.21 43.13
C HIS A 105 5.54 -67.73 42.93
N MET A 106 5.41 -68.47 44.03
CA MET A 106 5.27 -69.91 44.04
C MET A 106 3.87 -70.26 44.53
N ASP A 107 3.17 -71.12 43.80
CA ASP A 107 1.81 -71.55 44.17
C ASP A 107 1.88 -72.50 45.38
N VAL A 108 1.18 -72.14 46.45
CA VAL A 108 1.05 -72.95 47.67
C VAL A 108 -0.32 -73.65 47.60
N GLN A 109 -0.37 -74.95 47.91
CA GLN A 109 -1.64 -75.70 47.97
C GLN A 109 -2.54 -75.13 49.07
N THR A 110 -3.51 -74.29 48.70
CA THR A 110 -4.55 -73.74 49.59
C THR A 110 -5.91 -74.41 49.40
N GLU A 111 -5.95 -75.58 48.75
CA GLU A 111 -7.17 -76.37 48.66
C GLU A 111 -7.48 -77.02 50.01
N LEU A 112 -8.76 -77.06 50.38
CA LEU A 112 -9.22 -77.65 51.64
C LEU A 112 -8.96 -79.17 51.58
N TYR A 113 -7.92 -79.64 52.28
CA TYR A 113 -7.47 -81.03 52.25
C TYR A 113 -8.20 -81.95 53.27
N LEU A 114 -9.23 -81.43 53.95
CA LEU A 114 -9.98 -82.15 54.98
C LEU A 114 -11.32 -82.63 54.40
N GLU A 115 -11.54 -83.94 54.41
CA GLU A 115 -12.84 -84.56 54.11
C GLU A 115 -13.76 -84.48 55.35
N GLU A 116 -14.98 -83.99 55.18
CA GLU A 116 -16.01 -84.04 56.23
C GLU A 116 -16.55 -85.48 56.36
N LEU A 117 -16.28 -86.15 57.49
CA LEU A 117 -16.94 -87.41 57.82
C LEU A 117 -18.40 -87.14 58.22
N SER A 118 -19.34 -87.49 57.34
CA SER A 118 -20.78 -87.41 57.60
C SER A 118 -21.31 -88.68 58.27
N ASP A 119 -20.80 -89.03 59.45
CA ASP A 119 -21.32 -90.15 60.25
C ASP A 119 -22.05 -89.60 61.48
N ARG A 120 -23.36 -89.86 61.57
CA ARG A 120 -24.21 -89.37 62.66
C ARG A 120 -24.02 -90.25 63.89
N VAL A 121 -23.51 -89.69 64.98
CA VAL A 121 -23.43 -90.38 66.28
C VAL A 121 -24.84 -90.52 66.86
N GLU A 122 -25.19 -91.72 67.32
CA GLU A 122 -26.49 -92.00 67.96
C GLU A 122 -26.64 -91.24 69.28
N GLU A 123 -27.67 -90.39 69.38
CA GLU A 123 -28.00 -89.67 70.61
C GLU A 123 -28.94 -90.52 71.48
N SER A 124 -28.56 -90.75 72.73
CA SER A 124 -29.40 -91.39 73.75
C SER A 124 -29.83 -90.35 74.78
N ASN A 125 -31.14 -90.17 74.94
CA ASN A 125 -31.70 -89.23 75.91
C ASN A 125 -31.81 -89.90 77.28
N VAL A 126 -31.19 -89.27 78.28
CA VAL A 126 -31.36 -89.61 79.71
C VAL A 126 -31.86 -88.35 80.40
N GLU A 127 -33.08 -88.39 80.93
CA GLU A 127 -33.67 -87.29 81.69
C GLU A 127 -33.38 -87.48 83.18
N CYS A 128 -32.72 -86.50 83.81
CA CYS A 128 -32.54 -86.43 85.26
C CYS A 128 -33.15 -85.13 85.78
N GLN A 129 -34.09 -85.26 86.71
CA GLN A 129 -34.66 -84.16 87.48
C GLN A 129 -33.63 -83.67 88.52
N THR A 130 -33.14 -82.44 88.38
CA THR A 130 -32.22 -81.79 89.33
C THR A 130 -32.72 -80.42 89.74
N ASP A 131 -32.48 -80.11 91.01
CA ASP A 131 -32.99 -79.00 91.81
C ASP A 131 -32.67 -77.59 91.25
N ALA A 132 -33.41 -76.57 91.67
CA ALA A 132 -33.27 -75.20 91.21
C ALA A 132 -31.90 -74.59 91.61
N PHE A 133 -31.00 -74.46 90.64
CA PHE A 133 -29.71 -73.78 90.80
C PHE A 133 -29.93 -72.29 91.15
N LEU A 134 -29.52 -71.89 92.36
CA LEU A 134 -29.33 -70.48 92.70
C LEU A 134 -28.01 -70.00 92.07
N ASP A 135 -28.08 -68.96 91.25
CA ASP A 135 -26.92 -68.38 90.59
C ASP A 135 -25.90 -67.86 91.62
N LYS A 136 -24.71 -68.47 91.60
CA LYS A 136 -23.53 -67.96 92.30
C LYS A 136 -23.17 -66.60 91.69
N PRO A 137 -22.94 -65.54 92.48
CA PRO A 137 -22.50 -64.27 91.90
C PRO A 137 -21.21 -64.49 91.09
N PRO A 138 -21.07 -63.83 89.92
CA PRO A 138 -19.91 -64.02 89.07
C PRO A 138 -18.66 -63.67 89.87
N SER A 139 -17.71 -64.61 89.89
CA SER A 139 -16.42 -64.39 90.55
C SER A 139 -15.77 -63.13 89.96
N PRO A 140 -15.22 -62.22 90.79
CA PRO A 140 -14.63 -60.99 90.30
C PRO A 140 -13.55 -61.31 89.26
N LEU A 141 -13.61 -60.63 88.11
CA LEU A 141 -12.64 -60.78 87.03
C LEU A 141 -11.25 -60.42 87.58
N PHE A 142 -10.34 -61.40 87.60
CA PHE A 142 -8.95 -61.14 87.91
C PHE A 142 -8.33 -60.37 86.74
N ILE A 143 -8.14 -59.07 86.93
CA ILE A 143 -7.38 -58.22 86.02
C ILE A 143 -5.92 -58.30 86.50
N PRO A 144 -5.01 -58.97 85.76
CA PRO A 144 -3.61 -59.01 86.14
C PRO A 144 -3.06 -57.59 86.21
N ALA A 145 -2.24 -57.29 87.22
CA ALA A 145 -1.51 -56.04 87.24
C ALA A 145 -0.65 -55.97 85.96
N LYS A 146 -0.74 -54.84 85.24
CA LYS A 146 0.04 -54.61 84.02
C LYS A 146 1.52 -54.81 84.36
N THR A 147 2.10 -55.91 83.90
CA THR A 147 3.51 -56.24 84.12
C THR A 147 4.30 -55.84 82.88
N GLY A 148 4.65 -54.56 82.82
CA GLY A 148 5.42 -53.94 81.75
C GLY A 148 5.67 -52.48 82.10
N ARG A 149 6.82 -51.93 81.71
CA ARG A 149 7.08 -50.49 81.84
C ARG A 149 6.52 -49.82 80.59
N ASP A 150 5.51 -48.98 80.77
CA ASP A 150 4.99 -48.14 79.69
C ASP A 150 6.06 -47.06 79.39
N VAL A 151 6.56 -47.01 78.15
CA VAL A 151 7.52 -46.01 77.67
C VAL A 151 6.85 -45.24 76.54
N ALA A 152 6.69 -43.94 76.71
CA ALA A 152 6.29 -43.04 75.63
C ALA A 152 7.55 -42.38 75.07
N THR A 153 7.74 -42.50 73.75
CA THR A 153 8.75 -41.77 73.01
C THR A 153 8.04 -40.72 72.17
N GLN A 154 8.31 -39.44 72.44
CA GLN A 154 7.80 -38.31 71.67
C GLN A 154 9.01 -37.58 71.08
N ILE A 155 8.89 -37.17 69.82
CA ILE A 155 9.88 -36.30 69.18
C ILE A 155 9.43 -34.86 69.42
N GLU A 156 10.30 -34.04 69.99
CA GLU A 156 10.01 -32.65 70.29
C GLU A 156 10.28 -31.74 69.08
N GLU A 157 9.68 -30.55 69.07
CA GLU A 157 9.90 -29.58 67.98
C GLU A 157 11.39 -29.22 67.86
N GLY A 158 11.97 -29.47 66.68
CA GLY A 158 13.38 -29.18 66.38
C GLY A 158 14.36 -30.35 66.55
N GLU A 159 13.94 -31.49 67.11
CA GLU A 159 14.83 -32.64 67.33
C GLU A 159 15.29 -33.33 66.03
N LEU A 160 14.50 -33.24 64.96
CA LEU A 160 14.78 -33.77 63.62
C LEU A 160 15.25 -32.71 62.61
N PHE A 161 15.42 -31.46 63.03
CA PHE A 161 15.73 -30.38 62.09
C PHE A 161 17.20 -30.44 61.64
N ASP A 162 17.41 -30.62 60.34
CA ASP A 162 18.72 -30.50 59.70
C ASP A 162 18.77 -29.20 58.88
N PHE A 163 19.54 -28.22 59.38
CA PHE A 163 19.68 -26.92 58.75
C PHE A 163 20.20 -27.03 57.31
N ASP A 164 21.18 -27.90 57.06
CA ASP A 164 21.81 -28.01 55.75
C ASP A 164 20.85 -28.60 54.71
N LEU A 165 19.93 -29.47 55.14
CA LEU A 165 18.85 -29.98 54.28
C LEU A 165 17.78 -28.90 54.02
N GLU A 166 17.31 -28.23 55.07
CA GLU A 166 16.15 -27.34 54.98
C GLU A 166 16.47 -25.98 54.36
N VAL A 167 17.72 -25.52 54.44
CA VAL A 167 18.13 -24.23 53.83
C VAL A 167 18.34 -24.33 52.31
N ARG A 168 18.58 -25.53 51.78
CA ARG A 168 18.90 -25.75 50.36
C ARG A 168 17.83 -25.18 49.40
N PRO A 169 16.52 -25.47 49.57
CA PRO A 169 15.47 -24.90 48.71
C PRO A 169 15.37 -23.37 48.83
N LEU A 170 15.63 -22.83 50.02
CA LEU A 170 15.59 -21.38 50.25
C LEU A 170 16.75 -20.67 49.56
N LEU A 171 17.96 -21.23 49.65
CA LEU A 171 19.12 -20.70 48.94
C LEU A 171 18.99 -20.86 47.43
N GLU A 172 18.50 -22.00 46.94
CA GLU A 172 18.30 -22.22 45.50
C GLU A 172 17.31 -21.21 44.92
N THR A 173 16.19 -20.95 45.62
CA THR A 173 15.23 -19.95 45.17
C THR A 173 15.75 -18.53 45.27
N LEU A 174 16.53 -18.19 46.30
CA LEU A 174 17.15 -16.86 46.43
C LEU A 174 18.18 -16.63 45.32
N VAL A 175 19.12 -17.55 45.14
CA VAL A 175 20.15 -17.44 44.12
C VAL A 175 19.51 -17.43 42.72
N GLY A 176 18.58 -18.35 42.46
CA GLY A 176 17.85 -18.41 41.20
C GLY A 176 17.16 -17.09 40.87
N LYS A 177 16.40 -16.52 41.80
CA LYS A 177 15.72 -15.22 41.60
C LYS A 177 16.70 -14.07 41.41
N THR A 178 17.78 -14.02 42.19
CA THR A 178 18.77 -12.94 42.04
C THR A 178 19.47 -12.98 40.69
N VAL A 179 19.83 -14.18 40.22
CA VAL A 179 20.48 -14.35 38.91
C VAL A 179 19.49 -14.04 37.79
N GLU A 180 18.27 -14.56 37.86
CA GLU A 180 17.23 -14.30 36.86
C GLU A 180 16.90 -12.81 36.76
N GLN A 181 16.69 -12.14 37.89
CA GLN A 181 16.44 -10.69 37.93
C GLN A 181 17.63 -9.91 37.35
N SER A 182 18.86 -10.23 37.76
CA SER A 182 20.05 -9.55 37.24
C SER A 182 20.24 -9.72 35.74
N LEU A 183 19.89 -10.90 35.20
CA LEU A 183 19.98 -11.16 33.77
C LEU A 183 18.94 -10.34 32.99
N LEU A 184 17.71 -10.26 33.48
CA LEU A 184 16.65 -9.45 32.86
C LEU A 184 17.01 -7.97 32.87
N GLU A 185 17.51 -7.45 33.99
CA GLU A 185 17.93 -6.05 34.10
C GLU A 185 19.06 -5.70 33.11
N VAL A 186 20.08 -6.56 33.00
CA VAL A 186 21.19 -6.35 32.05
C VAL A 186 20.69 -6.40 30.59
N MET A 187 19.81 -7.35 30.27
CA MET A 187 19.22 -7.43 28.92
C MET A 187 18.40 -6.17 28.59
N GLU A 188 17.57 -5.70 29.51
CA GLU A 188 16.80 -4.46 29.34
C GLU A 188 17.70 -3.24 29.16
N GLU A 189 18.79 -3.13 29.93
CA GLU A 189 19.77 -2.04 29.80
C GLU A 189 20.46 -2.04 28.43
N GLU A 190 20.86 -3.22 27.93
CA GLU A 190 21.47 -3.35 26.60
C GLU A 190 20.50 -2.99 25.48
N GLU A 191 19.25 -3.45 25.57
CA GLU A 191 18.19 -3.09 24.62
C GLU A 191 17.92 -1.59 24.60
N LEU A 192 17.77 -0.97 25.78
CA LEU A 192 17.59 0.49 25.91
C LEU A 192 18.79 1.26 25.37
N ALA A 193 20.02 0.77 25.61
CA ALA A 193 21.23 1.38 25.05
C ALA A 193 21.27 1.29 23.52
N SER A 194 20.85 0.16 22.95
CA SER A 194 20.75 -0.03 21.50
C SER A 194 19.72 0.91 20.87
N LEU A 195 18.51 0.98 21.44
CA LEU A 195 17.45 1.88 20.98
C LEU A 195 17.88 3.35 21.06
N ARG A 196 18.52 3.77 22.15
CA ARG A 196 19.04 5.14 22.29
C ARG A 196 20.12 5.46 21.25
N LYS A 197 21.01 4.52 20.93
CA LYS A 197 22.01 4.69 19.87
C LYS A 197 21.34 4.86 18.51
N GLN A 198 20.35 4.03 18.19
CA GLN A 198 19.59 4.13 16.94
C GLN A 198 18.85 5.46 16.84
N GLN A 199 18.19 5.89 17.92
CA GLN A 199 17.47 7.16 17.96
C GLN A 199 18.40 8.35 17.73
N ARG A 200 19.56 8.39 18.40
CA ARG A 200 20.56 9.46 18.19
C ARG A 200 21.05 9.51 16.75
N ALA A 201 21.39 8.36 16.17
CA ALA A 201 21.82 8.28 14.78
C ALA A 201 20.73 8.77 13.81
N TYR A 202 19.47 8.44 14.08
CA TYR A 202 18.34 8.93 13.30
C TYR A 202 18.15 10.44 13.44
N GLU A 203 18.23 10.98 14.67
CA GLU A 203 18.11 12.42 14.93
C GLU A 203 19.23 13.21 14.26
N GLU A 204 20.46 12.69 14.27
CA GLU A 204 21.60 13.28 13.56
C GLU A 204 21.36 13.33 12.05
N LEU A 205 20.92 12.22 11.45
CA LEU A 205 20.59 12.17 10.02
C LEU A 205 19.44 13.12 9.67
N HIS A 206 18.36 13.10 10.46
CA HIS A 206 17.22 13.97 10.26
C HIS A 206 17.58 15.46 10.38
N ALA A 207 18.46 15.82 11.32
CA ALA A 207 18.94 17.19 11.46
C ALA A 207 19.76 17.62 10.23
N LEU A 208 20.61 16.74 9.68
CA LEU A 208 21.37 17.01 8.45
C LEU A 208 20.44 17.17 7.24
N GLU A 209 19.45 16.29 7.09
CA GLU A 209 18.45 16.36 6.02
C GLU A 209 17.65 17.67 6.09
N LEU A 210 17.22 18.08 7.30
CA LEU A 210 16.48 19.32 7.49
C LEU A 210 17.30 20.54 7.04
N VAL A 211 18.59 20.59 7.40
CA VAL A 211 19.49 21.68 6.99
C VAL A 211 19.69 21.68 5.48
N GLU A 212 19.80 20.51 4.85
CA GLU A 212 19.93 20.39 3.40
C GLU A 212 18.66 20.87 2.68
N VAL A 213 17.48 20.47 3.15
CA VAL A 213 16.19 20.92 2.61
C VAL A 213 16.07 22.43 2.70
N GLN A 214 16.37 23.04 3.85
CA GLN A 214 16.34 24.50 4.01
C GLN A 214 17.27 25.21 3.01
N ARG A 215 18.49 24.67 2.82
CA ARG A 215 19.44 25.20 1.82
C ARG A 215 18.89 25.13 0.40
N LEU A 216 18.22 24.03 0.03
CA LEU A 216 17.61 23.86 -1.29
C LEU A 216 16.41 24.79 -1.49
N GLU A 217 15.55 24.93 -0.47
CA GLU A 217 14.41 25.84 -0.49
C GLU A 217 14.83 27.30 -0.67
N GLU A 218 15.86 27.75 0.05
CA GLU A 218 16.39 29.10 -0.12
C GLU A 218 16.93 29.34 -1.53
N ARG A 219 17.65 28.35 -2.08
CA ARG A 219 18.16 28.43 -3.45
C ARG A 219 17.01 28.50 -4.45
N GLU A 220 15.98 27.68 -4.28
CA GLU A 220 14.80 27.69 -5.14
C GLU A 220 14.06 29.03 -5.03
N ARG A 221 13.91 29.57 -3.82
CA ARG A 221 13.29 30.89 -3.59
C ARG A 221 14.03 31.98 -4.36
N ARG A 222 15.37 32.00 -4.33
CA ARG A 222 16.18 32.96 -5.10
C ARG A 222 15.95 32.80 -6.60
N HIS A 223 16.02 31.57 -7.13
CA HIS A 223 15.78 31.31 -8.54
C HIS A 223 14.36 31.68 -8.98
N ARG A 224 13.35 31.41 -8.15
CA ARG A 224 11.95 31.75 -8.42
C ARG A 224 11.77 33.27 -8.52
N GLN A 225 12.33 34.01 -7.57
CA GLN A 225 12.30 35.48 -7.59
C GLN A 225 13.01 36.04 -8.82
N GLU A 226 14.17 35.49 -9.19
CA GLU A 226 14.88 35.92 -10.40
C GLU A 226 14.08 35.63 -11.68
N LYS A 227 13.48 34.43 -11.78
CA LYS A 227 12.62 34.04 -12.90
C LYS A 227 11.41 34.95 -13.03
N GLU A 228 10.76 35.30 -11.91
CA GLU A 228 9.64 36.25 -11.92
C GLU A 228 10.06 37.64 -12.37
N ARG A 229 11.23 38.13 -11.92
CA ARG A 229 11.77 39.43 -12.38
C ARG A 229 12.04 39.43 -13.88
N ARG A 230 12.69 38.38 -14.41
CA ARG A 230 12.95 38.24 -15.85
C ARG A 230 11.65 38.15 -16.65
N LEU A 231 10.66 37.43 -16.15
CA LEU A 231 9.35 37.32 -16.80
C LEU A 231 8.63 38.67 -16.85
N ARG A 232 8.67 39.47 -15.78
CA ARG A 232 8.10 40.82 -15.76
C ARG A 232 8.79 41.73 -16.80
N GLN A 233 10.11 41.73 -16.82
CA GLN A 233 10.88 42.50 -17.81
C GLN A 233 10.53 42.10 -19.25
N GLN A 234 10.49 40.80 -19.55
CA GLN A 234 10.12 40.32 -20.89
C GLN A 234 8.69 40.69 -21.27
N ARG A 235 7.73 40.64 -20.32
CA ARG A 235 6.35 41.08 -20.57
C ARG A 235 6.29 42.57 -20.91
N GLU A 236 7.03 43.41 -20.20
CA GLU A 236 7.09 44.85 -20.50
C GLU A 236 7.73 45.13 -21.86
N VAL A 237 8.80 44.41 -22.22
CA VAL A 237 9.42 44.51 -23.55
C VAL A 237 8.43 44.12 -24.64
N LEU A 238 7.74 42.98 -24.50
CA LEU A 238 6.74 42.52 -25.47
C LEU A 238 5.56 43.50 -25.61
N GLN A 239 5.12 44.14 -24.51
CA GLN A 239 4.09 45.17 -24.58
C GLN A 239 4.56 46.39 -25.39
N LYS A 240 5.77 46.88 -25.11
CA LYS A 240 6.36 47.98 -25.87
C LYS A 240 6.55 47.63 -27.34
N GLU A 241 7.02 46.42 -27.64
CA GLU A 241 7.16 45.94 -29.01
C GLU A 241 5.81 45.94 -29.75
N ARG A 242 4.74 45.43 -29.12
CA ARG A 242 3.39 45.48 -29.69
C ARG A 242 2.94 46.91 -29.98
N GLU A 243 3.09 47.81 -29.01
CA GLU A 243 2.75 49.23 -29.20
C GLU A 243 3.57 49.87 -30.34
N THR A 244 4.86 49.54 -30.45
CA THR A 244 5.69 50.06 -31.53
C THR A 244 5.28 49.52 -32.89
N VAL A 245 4.96 48.23 -32.99
CA VAL A 245 4.48 47.60 -34.22
C VAL A 245 3.15 48.20 -34.65
N GLU A 246 2.22 48.41 -33.72
CA GLU A 246 0.93 49.07 -34.00
C GLU A 246 1.13 50.52 -34.48
N LYS A 247 2.01 51.30 -33.83
CA LYS A 247 2.34 52.66 -34.28
C LYS A 247 2.99 52.67 -35.65
N MET A 248 3.88 51.73 -35.94
CA MET A 248 4.51 51.59 -37.25
C MET A 248 3.48 51.19 -38.32
N ALA A 249 2.58 50.26 -38.02
CA ALA A 249 1.51 49.84 -38.91
C ALA A 249 0.54 50.99 -39.21
N ALA A 250 0.11 51.74 -38.19
CA ALA A 250 -0.74 52.91 -38.35
C ALA A 250 -0.06 54.01 -39.20
N ARG A 251 1.23 54.25 -38.98
CA ARG A 251 2.02 55.18 -39.80
C ARG A 251 2.11 54.71 -41.25
N ALA A 252 2.44 53.45 -41.49
CA ALA A 252 2.56 52.89 -42.83
C ALA A 252 1.21 52.96 -43.57
N PHE A 253 0.11 52.61 -42.88
CA PHE A 253 -1.25 52.72 -43.40
C PHE A 253 -1.60 54.17 -43.76
N ALA A 254 -1.34 55.12 -42.86
CA ALA A 254 -1.60 56.53 -43.11
C ALA A 254 -0.78 57.05 -44.30
N GLN A 255 0.49 56.64 -44.44
CA GLN A 255 1.33 57.01 -45.58
C GLN A 255 0.77 56.46 -46.90
N GLN A 256 0.43 55.17 -46.95
CA GLN A 256 -0.18 54.56 -48.14
C GLN A 256 -1.49 55.24 -48.51
N TYR A 257 -2.36 55.48 -47.53
CA TYR A 257 -3.64 56.16 -47.76
C TYR A 257 -3.47 57.60 -48.24
N LEU A 258 -2.55 58.37 -47.64
CA LEU A 258 -2.30 59.77 -48.05
C LEU A 258 -1.67 59.88 -49.43
N VAL A 259 -0.82 58.92 -49.82
CA VAL A 259 -0.19 58.88 -51.15
C VAL A 259 -1.25 58.78 -52.25
N ASP A 260 -2.31 57.99 -52.04
CA ASP A 260 -3.37 57.82 -53.05
C ASP A 260 -4.48 58.88 -52.92
N LEU A 261 -4.77 59.32 -51.69
CA LEU A 261 -5.78 60.34 -51.43
C LEU A 261 -5.40 61.69 -52.03
N LEU A 262 -4.14 62.12 -51.91
CA LEU A 262 -3.72 63.44 -52.40
C LEU A 262 -3.97 63.56 -53.91
N PRO A 263 -3.44 62.70 -54.80
CA PRO A 263 -3.73 62.75 -56.22
C PRO A 263 -5.22 62.70 -56.53
N SER A 264 -6.00 61.84 -55.85
CA SER A 264 -7.45 61.72 -56.07
C SER A 264 -8.22 62.98 -55.69
N VAL A 265 -7.87 63.62 -54.57
CA VAL A 265 -8.47 64.91 -54.17
C VAL A 265 -8.03 66.03 -55.12
N TYR A 266 -6.76 66.05 -55.53
CA TYR A 266 -6.28 67.04 -56.51
C TYR A 266 -6.94 66.88 -57.89
N THR A 267 -7.15 65.65 -58.37
CA THR A 267 -7.86 65.40 -59.63
C THR A 267 -9.32 65.79 -59.52
N THR A 268 -10.01 65.39 -58.44
CA THR A 268 -11.43 65.78 -58.25
C THR A 268 -11.60 67.30 -58.11
N LEU A 269 -10.75 68.01 -57.36
CA LEU A 269 -10.81 69.48 -57.31
C LEU A 269 -10.49 70.13 -58.67
N ARG A 270 -9.56 69.55 -59.44
CA ARG A 270 -9.23 70.03 -60.79
C ARG A 270 -10.40 69.81 -61.74
N ASP A 271 -11.02 68.63 -61.71
CA ASP A 271 -12.18 68.28 -62.54
C ASP A 271 -13.41 69.13 -62.17
N HIS A 272 -13.58 69.48 -60.88
CA HIS A 272 -14.60 70.41 -60.42
C HIS A 272 -14.27 71.88 -60.68
N GLY A 273 -13.13 72.19 -61.32
CA GLY A 273 -12.77 73.54 -61.75
C GLY A 273 -12.36 74.48 -60.61
N TYR A 274 -12.00 73.97 -59.43
CA TYR A 274 -11.49 74.78 -58.33
C TYR A 274 -10.06 75.27 -58.57
N PHE A 275 -9.26 74.49 -59.30
CA PHE A 275 -7.95 74.93 -59.78
C PHE A 275 -8.11 75.53 -61.17
N TYR A 276 -8.06 76.86 -61.25
CA TYR A 276 -8.04 77.63 -62.49
C TYR A 276 -6.65 78.23 -62.72
N ASP A 277 -6.27 78.42 -63.99
CA ASP A 277 -5.10 79.23 -64.32
C ASP A 277 -5.48 80.70 -64.07
N PRO A 278 -4.76 81.43 -63.17
CA PRO A 278 -5.04 82.84 -62.94
C PRO A 278 -4.97 83.66 -64.23
N VAL A 279 -4.14 83.28 -65.19
CA VAL A 279 -4.03 83.96 -66.48
C VAL A 279 -5.29 83.77 -67.32
N GLU A 280 -5.81 82.54 -67.41
CA GLU A 280 -7.06 82.28 -68.13
C GLU A 280 -8.23 83.04 -67.50
N ARG A 281 -8.31 83.06 -66.16
CA ARG A 281 -9.37 83.78 -65.45
C ARG A 281 -9.28 85.29 -65.61
N ASP A 282 -8.08 85.86 -65.57
CA ASP A 282 -7.86 87.30 -65.79
C ASP A 282 -8.16 87.70 -67.25
N VAL A 283 -7.88 86.81 -68.21
CA VAL A 283 -8.26 87.01 -69.61
C VAL A 283 -9.78 86.95 -69.77
N GLU A 284 -10.45 85.96 -69.20
CA GLU A 284 -11.91 85.81 -69.28
C GLU A 284 -12.67 86.94 -68.57
N THR A 285 -12.20 87.38 -67.41
CA THR A 285 -12.93 88.33 -66.55
C THR A 285 -12.51 89.78 -66.76
N GLY A 286 -11.24 90.03 -67.11
CA GLY A 286 -10.69 91.37 -67.32
C GLY A 286 -10.57 91.73 -68.80
N PHE A 287 -9.81 90.92 -69.55
CA PHE A 287 -9.45 91.26 -70.93
C PHE A 287 -10.62 91.16 -71.90
N LEU A 288 -11.38 90.05 -71.90
CA LEU A 288 -12.49 89.86 -72.85
C LEU A 288 -13.59 90.93 -72.66
N PRO A 289 -14.03 91.28 -71.45
CA PRO A 289 -15.00 92.37 -71.26
C PRO A 289 -14.42 93.72 -71.69
N TRP A 290 -13.14 93.98 -71.41
CA TRP A 290 -12.48 95.19 -71.87
C TRP A 290 -12.44 95.29 -73.40
N VAL A 291 -12.06 94.21 -74.11
CA VAL A 291 -12.09 94.16 -75.58
C VAL A 291 -13.51 94.38 -76.11
N MET A 292 -14.51 93.70 -75.54
CA MET A 292 -15.91 93.88 -75.93
C MET A 292 -16.37 95.34 -75.73
N THR A 293 -15.94 95.99 -74.66
CA THR A 293 -16.24 97.41 -74.38
C THR A 293 -15.55 98.35 -75.38
N GLN A 294 -14.29 98.07 -75.76
CA GLN A 294 -13.59 98.86 -76.79
C GLN A 294 -14.21 98.67 -78.19
N VAL A 295 -14.62 97.45 -78.53
CA VAL A 295 -15.28 97.14 -79.80
C VAL A 295 -16.64 97.84 -79.87
N THR A 296 -17.45 97.76 -78.82
CA THR A 296 -18.74 98.47 -78.74
C THR A 296 -18.55 99.98 -78.82
N GLY A 297 -17.58 100.56 -78.09
CA GLY A 297 -17.25 102.00 -78.20
C GLY A 297 -16.81 102.42 -79.61
N ASN A 298 -16.06 101.59 -80.33
CA ASN A 298 -15.71 101.86 -81.73
C ASN A 298 -16.91 101.75 -82.68
N LEU A 299 -17.82 100.79 -82.45
CA LEU A 299 -19.07 100.68 -83.20
C LEU A 299 -19.98 101.88 -82.95
N GLU A 300 -20.07 102.37 -81.72
CA GLU A 300 -20.82 103.58 -81.36
C GLU A 300 -20.22 104.82 -82.03
N LYS A 301 -18.89 105.03 -81.96
CA LYS A 301 -18.22 106.11 -82.69
C LYS A 301 -18.50 106.04 -84.19
N ARG A 302 -18.47 104.84 -84.77
CA ARG A 302 -18.81 104.61 -86.18
C ARG A 302 -20.30 104.89 -86.47
N GLY A 303 -21.19 104.57 -85.54
CA GLY A 303 -22.62 104.89 -85.59
C GLY A 303 -22.87 106.40 -85.57
N VAL A 304 -22.23 107.12 -84.64
CA VAL A 304 -22.28 108.59 -84.55
C VAL A 304 -21.71 109.23 -85.82
N ALA A 305 -20.56 108.76 -86.31
CA ALA A 305 -19.98 109.27 -87.55
C ALA A 305 -20.92 109.07 -88.76
N ARG A 306 -21.59 107.92 -88.87
CA ARG A 306 -22.63 107.70 -89.89
C ARG A 306 -23.83 108.63 -89.68
N ALA A 307 -24.32 108.80 -88.46
CA ALA A 307 -25.45 109.69 -88.18
C ALA A 307 -25.14 111.15 -88.52
N VAL A 308 -23.94 111.64 -88.20
CA VAL A 308 -23.47 112.98 -88.59
C VAL A 308 -23.36 113.09 -90.10
N MET A 309 -22.84 112.06 -90.78
CA MET A 309 -22.78 112.04 -92.24
C MET A 309 -24.18 112.06 -92.87
N ASP A 310 -25.14 111.31 -92.32
CA ASP A 310 -26.54 111.33 -92.76
C ASP A 310 -27.19 112.70 -92.50
N MET A 311 -26.89 113.36 -91.37
CA MET A 311 -27.36 114.73 -91.11
C MET A 311 -26.75 115.74 -92.09
N LEU A 312 -25.46 115.63 -92.41
CA LEU A 312 -24.81 116.48 -93.41
C LEU A 312 -25.42 116.28 -94.79
N ILE A 313 -25.65 115.02 -95.19
CA ILE A 313 -26.33 114.69 -96.45
C ILE A 313 -27.74 115.31 -96.44
N ARG A 314 -28.52 115.16 -95.36
CA ARG A 314 -29.86 115.74 -95.22
C ARG A 314 -29.85 117.28 -95.28
N HIS A 315 -28.87 117.93 -94.65
CA HIS A 315 -28.74 119.38 -94.68
C HIS A 315 -28.37 119.89 -96.09
N VAL A 316 -27.48 119.20 -96.80
CA VAL A 316 -27.13 119.52 -98.20
C VAL A 316 -28.32 119.33 -99.12
N THR A 317 -29.11 118.26 -98.95
CA THR A 317 -30.32 118.03 -99.78
C THR A 317 -31.42 119.03 -99.47
N GLN A 318 -31.65 119.41 -98.21
CA GLN A 318 -32.59 120.48 -97.84
C GLN A 318 -32.15 121.85 -98.37
N ARG A 319 -30.86 122.18 -98.29
CA ARG A 319 -30.35 123.44 -98.86
C ARG A 319 -30.53 123.47 -100.38
N LYS A 320 -30.30 122.35 -101.07
CA LYS A 320 -30.62 122.23 -102.50
C LYS A 320 -32.12 122.34 -102.77
N SER A 321 -32.99 121.71 -101.98
CA SER A 321 -34.44 121.83 -102.18
C SER A 321 -34.95 123.24 -101.94
N GLN A 322 -34.42 123.94 -100.93
CA GLN A 322 -34.72 125.35 -100.66
C GLN A 322 -34.23 126.26 -101.78
N PHE A 323 -33.02 126.01 -102.33
CA PHE A 323 -32.53 126.72 -103.50
C PHE A 323 -33.44 126.51 -104.73
N TYR A 324 -33.90 125.27 -104.98
CA TYR A 324 -34.86 125.00 -106.04
C TYR A 324 -36.24 125.61 -105.77
N GLN A 325 -36.70 125.67 -104.52
CA GLN A 325 -37.95 126.34 -104.14
C GLN A 325 -37.85 127.86 -104.28
N GLN A 326 -36.70 128.47 -104.00
CA GLN A 326 -36.44 129.89 -104.25
C GLN A 326 -36.40 130.19 -105.75
N MET A 327 -35.76 129.34 -106.56
CA MET A 327 -35.82 129.45 -108.02
C MET A 327 -37.25 129.24 -108.56
N ALA A 328 -38.06 128.38 -107.94
CA ALA A 328 -39.46 128.20 -108.32
C ALA A 328 -40.33 129.40 -107.91
N ALA A 329 -40.08 130.01 -106.75
CA ALA A 329 -40.74 131.23 -106.28
C ALA A 329 -40.41 132.44 -107.17
N GLU A 330 -39.16 132.59 -107.61
CA GLU A 330 -38.76 133.60 -108.61
C GLU A 330 -39.38 133.36 -110.00
N SER A 331 -39.86 132.16 -110.29
CA SER A 331 -40.56 131.82 -111.55
C SER A 331 -42.11 131.88 -111.47
N SER A 332 -42.69 132.30 -110.33
CA SER A 332 -44.14 132.25 -110.10
C SER A 332 -44.80 133.56 -109.63
N GLU A 333 -44.13 134.71 -109.75
CA GLU A 333 -44.81 136.02 -109.70
C GLU A 333 -45.00 136.61 -111.12
N PRO A 334 -46.23 137.01 -111.49
CA PRO A 334 -46.62 137.27 -112.87
C PRO A 334 -46.27 138.69 -113.35
N SER A 335 -45.90 138.79 -114.62
CA SER A 335 -46.17 139.91 -115.52
C SER A 335 -46.54 139.36 -116.89
#